data_AF-R6TED5-F1
#
_entry.id   AF-R6TED5-F1
#
_cell.length_a   1.000
_cell.length_b   1.000
_cell.length_c   1.000
_cell.angle_alpha   90.00
_cell.angle_beta   90.00
_cell.angle_gamma   90.00
#
_symmetry.space_group_name_H-M   'P 1'
#
loop_
_entity.id
_entity.type
_entity.pdbx_description
1 polymer ?
#
loop_
_entity_poly.entity_id
_entity_poly.type
_entity_poly.pdbx_seq_one_letter_code
_entity_poly.pdbx_strand_id
1 'polypeptide(L)'
;MEKLMIASDLHGSARYCQLLLQRFQQEGGERLLLLGDLLYHGPRNDLPEGYAPKQVIELLNGCREHLLCVRGNCDGEVDQMVLDFPILAEYAVLTWGGRTLYAHRPDAGSRALCAVYG
;
A
#
# COMPACT_ATOMS: atom_id res chain seq x y z
N MET A 1 -18.36 -10.73 6.87
CA MET A 1 -18.40 -10.10 5.54
C MET A 1 -16.97 -9.73 5.21
N GLU A 2 -16.44 -10.26 4.12
CA GLU A 2 -15.04 -10.06 3.71
C GLU A 2 -14.87 -8.60 3.26
N LYS A 3 -14.07 -7.80 3.98
CA LYS A 3 -13.76 -6.42 3.59
C LYS A 3 -12.34 -6.28 3.05
N LEU A 4 -12.24 -5.80 1.81
CA LEU A 4 -10.98 -5.43 1.18
C LEU A 4 -10.81 -3.92 1.26
N MET A 5 -9.70 -3.49 1.87
CA MET A 5 -9.28 -2.10 1.83
C MET A 5 -8.22 -1.93 0.75
N ILE A 6 -8.29 -0.86 -0.03
CA ILE A 6 -7.31 -0.53 -1.07
C ILE A 6 -6.66 0.80 -0.71
N ALA A 7 -5.33 0.86 -0.77
CA ALA A 7 -4.53 2.05 -0.48
C ALA A 7 -3.35 2.22 -1.45
N SER A 8 -2.78 3.42 -1.54
CA SER A 8 -1.62 3.72 -2.40
C SER A 8 -0.88 4.98 -1.90
N ASP A 9 0.31 5.27 -2.48
CA ASP A 9 1.00 6.58 -2.32
C ASP A 9 1.40 6.93 -0.89
N LEU A 10 1.95 5.98 -0.12
CA LEU A 10 2.47 6.28 1.21
C LEU A 10 3.73 7.13 1.14
N HIS A 11 4.59 6.91 0.14
CA HIS A 11 5.80 7.68 -0.13
C HIS A 11 6.69 7.88 1.12
N GLY A 12 6.72 6.89 2.02
CA GLY A 12 7.51 6.91 3.24
C GLY A 12 6.91 7.72 4.39
N SER A 13 5.66 8.18 4.30
CA SER A 13 4.99 8.88 5.41
C SER A 13 4.53 7.89 6.49
N ALA A 14 5.20 7.90 7.64
CA ALA A 14 4.81 7.10 8.79
C ALA A 14 3.47 7.57 9.38
N ARG A 15 3.20 8.87 9.36
CA ARG A 15 1.91 9.44 9.79
C ARG A 15 0.76 8.86 8.98
N TYR A 16 0.83 8.90 7.65
CA TYR A 16 -0.25 8.38 6.81
C TYR A 16 -0.34 6.86 6.86
N CYS A 17 0.78 6.16 7.00
CA CYS A 17 0.78 4.72 7.24
C CYS A 17 0.03 4.35 8.54
N GLN A 18 0.28 5.06 9.64
CA GLN A 18 -0.43 4.84 10.91
C GLN A 18 -1.93 5.10 10.79
N LEU A 19 -2.33 6.21 10.14
CA LEU A 19 -3.74 6.52 9.91
C LEU A 19 -4.42 5.46 9.03
N LEU A 20 -3.73 4.98 8.00
CA LEU A 20 -4.21 3.88 7.14
C LEU A 20 -4.44 2.61 7.97
N LEU A 21 -3.45 2.18 8.76
CA LEU A 21 -3.57 0.96 9.57
C LEU A 21 -4.62 1.09 10.68
N GLN A 22 -4.75 2.27 11.29
CA GLN A 22 -5.83 2.54 12.25
C GLN A 22 -7.19 2.41 11.58
N ARG A 23 -7.36 2.98 10.38
CA ARG A 23 -8.61 2.89 9.64
C ARG A 23 -8.92 1.46 9.19
N PHE A 24 -7.90 0.71 8.75
CA PHE A 24 -7.99 -0.70 8.40
C PHE A 24 -8.51 -1.55 9.57
N GLN A 25 -7.97 -1.32 10.78
CA GLN A 25 -8.43 -1.99 12.00
C GLN A 25 -9.86 -1.60 12.37
N GLN A 26 -10.19 -0.31 12.33
CA GLN A 26 -11.54 0.18 12.66
C GLN A 26 -12.62 -0.36 11.73
N GLU A 27 -12.30 -0.51 10.45
CA GLU A 27 -13.22 -1.08 9.47
C GLU A 27 -13.35 -2.60 9.60
N GLY A 28 -12.49 -3.27 10.37
CA GLY A 28 -12.41 -4.72 10.41
C GLY A 28 -12.01 -5.31 9.05
N GLY A 29 -11.08 -4.65 8.36
CA GLY A 29 -10.58 -5.11 7.07
C GLY A 29 -9.86 -6.45 7.20
N GLU A 30 -10.08 -7.35 6.25
CA GLU A 30 -9.45 -8.67 6.23
C GLU A 30 -8.14 -8.67 5.42
N ARG A 31 -8.14 -7.93 4.32
CA ARG A 31 -6.97 -7.70 3.45
C ARG A 31 -6.83 -6.21 3.13
N LEU A 32 -5.58 -5.77 3.04
CA LEU A 32 -5.18 -4.44 2.59
C LEU A 32 -4.37 -4.58 1.30
N LEU A 33 -4.96 -4.17 0.18
CA LEU A 33 -4.32 -4.13 -1.13
C LEU A 33 -3.62 -2.78 -1.32
N LEU A 34 -2.29 -2.81 -1.39
CA LEU A 34 -1.42 -1.67 -1.63
C LEU A 34 -1.11 -1.57 -3.14
N LEU A 35 -1.46 -0.44 -3.75
CA LEU A 35 -1.15 -0.13 -5.14
C LEU A 35 0.16 0.68 -5.23
N GLY A 36 1.21 0.19 -4.57
CA GLY A 36 2.58 0.70 -4.67
C GLY A 36 2.84 2.12 -4.14
N ASP A 37 4.07 2.56 -4.39
CA ASP A 37 4.68 3.82 -3.96
C ASP A 37 4.74 3.93 -2.42
N LEU A 38 5.46 2.98 -1.81
CA LEU A 38 5.40 2.76 -0.36
C LEU A 38 6.43 3.58 0.44
N LEU A 39 7.69 3.58 0.02
CA LEU A 39 8.81 4.06 0.83
C LEU A 39 9.49 5.32 0.24
N TYR A 40 9.91 5.25 -1.02
CA TYR A 40 10.58 6.37 -1.66
C TYR A 40 9.58 7.45 -2.04
N HIS A 41 9.89 8.71 -1.74
CA HIS A 41 8.99 9.84 -2.03
C HIS A 41 8.89 10.14 -3.54
N GLY A 42 9.86 9.70 -4.33
CA GLY A 42 9.92 9.96 -5.76
C GLY A 42 10.56 11.32 -6.07
N PRO A 43 11.35 11.43 -7.15
CA PRO A 43 12.17 12.61 -7.44
C PRO A 43 11.35 13.87 -7.81
N ARG A 44 10.05 13.70 -8.08
CA ARG A 44 9.15 14.78 -8.50
C ARG A 44 8.35 15.39 -7.34
N ASN A 45 8.42 14.78 -6.15
CA ASN A 45 7.59 15.14 -5.01
C ASN A 45 8.46 15.73 -3.89
N ASP A 46 7.91 16.73 -3.20
CA ASP A 46 8.43 17.12 -1.89
C ASP A 46 8.32 15.97 -0.89
N LEU A 47 9.09 16.05 0.20
CA LEU A 47 8.95 15.07 1.29
C LEU A 47 7.55 15.16 1.88
N PRO A 48 6.81 14.04 2.02
CA PRO A 48 5.49 14.06 2.61
C PRO A 48 5.58 14.38 4.11
N GLU A 49 4.47 14.87 4.66
CA GLU A 49 4.34 15.07 6.10
C GLU A 49 4.63 13.75 6.84
N GLY A 50 5.54 13.78 7.83
CA GLY A 50 5.92 12.59 8.59
C GLY A 50 6.76 11.59 7.81
N TYR A 51 7.57 12.03 6.84
CA TYR A 51 8.51 11.17 6.11
C TYR A 51 9.49 10.47 7.05
N ALA A 52 9.30 9.16 7.23
CA ALA A 52 10.12 8.27 8.04
C ALA A 52 10.04 6.83 7.48
N PRO A 53 10.71 6.52 6.36
CA PRO A 53 10.59 5.21 5.68
C PRO A 53 10.91 4.01 6.57
N LYS A 54 11.86 4.13 7.51
CA LYS A 54 12.18 3.07 8.46
C LYS A 54 10.99 2.69 9.34
N GLN A 55 10.23 3.67 9.79
CA GLN A 55 9.03 3.42 10.58
C GLN A 55 7.91 2.84 9.71
N VAL A 56 7.79 3.24 8.45
CA VAL A 56 6.85 2.61 7.51
C VAL A 56 7.18 1.12 7.30
N ILE A 57 8.46 0.76 7.18
CA ILE A 57 8.90 -0.63 7.09
C ILE A 57 8.44 -1.43 8.32
N GLU A 58 8.72 -0.94 9.53
CA GLU A 58 8.30 -1.59 10.77
C GLU A 58 6.79 -1.80 10.84
N LEU A 59 6.02 -0.77 10.48
CA LEU A 59 4.56 -0.80 10.49
C LEU A 59 3.98 -1.81 9.49
N LEU A 60 4.44 -1.79 8.24
CA LEU A 60 3.94 -2.67 7.18
C LEU A 60 4.39 -4.12 7.39
N ASN A 61 5.64 -4.37 7.76
CA ASN A 61 6.11 -5.73 8.08
C ASN A 61 5.37 -6.31 9.28
N GLY A 62 4.99 -5.47 10.25
CA GLY A 62 4.20 -5.87 11.42
C GLY A 62 2.78 -6.36 11.09
N CYS A 63 2.23 -6.03 9.91
CA CYS A 63 0.92 -6.47 9.46
C CYS A 63 0.93 -7.23 8.12
N ARG A 64 2.11 -7.69 7.67
CA ARG A 64 2.34 -8.30 6.34
C ARG A 64 1.37 -9.42 5.97
N GLU A 65 0.86 -10.19 6.93
CA GLU A 65 -0.06 -11.30 6.70
C GLU A 65 -1.42 -10.84 6.13
N HIS A 66 -1.73 -9.54 6.25
CA HIS A 66 -2.93 -8.92 5.70
C HIS A 66 -2.68 -8.23 4.36
N LEU A 67 -1.43 -8.09 3.93
CA LEU A 67 -1.06 -7.24 2.81
C LEU A 67 -1.06 -8.01 1.49
N LEU A 68 -1.62 -7.36 0.47
CA LEU A 68 -1.37 -7.67 -0.94
C LEU A 68 -0.75 -6.42 -1.55
N CYS A 69 0.27 -6.54 -2.39
CA CYS A 69 0.90 -5.37 -2.98
C CYS A 69 1.17 -5.59 -4.48
N VAL A 70 0.97 -4.54 -5.25
CA VAL A 70 1.51 -4.40 -6.60
C VAL A 70 2.51 -3.27 -6.63
N ARG A 71 3.41 -3.30 -7.59
CA ARG A 71 4.53 -2.40 -7.72
C ARG A 71 4.08 -1.00 -8.10
N GLY A 72 4.61 -0.01 -7.38
CA GLY A 72 4.52 1.41 -7.72
C GLY A 72 5.63 1.86 -8.66
N ASN A 73 5.54 3.09 -9.11
CA ASN A 73 6.53 3.69 -10.01
C ASN A 73 7.86 3.97 -9.30
N CYS A 74 7.79 4.28 -8.01
CA CYS A 74 8.93 4.62 -7.18
C CYS A 74 9.50 3.41 -6.43
N ASP A 75 8.79 2.28 -6.42
CA ASP A 75 9.22 1.07 -5.73
C ASP A 75 10.30 0.35 -6.55
N GLY A 76 11.39 -0.02 -5.86
CA GLY A 76 12.52 -0.73 -6.46
C GLY A 76 12.93 -1.99 -5.68
N GLU A 77 13.92 -2.70 -6.21
CA GLU A 77 14.47 -3.92 -5.58
C GLU A 77 15.00 -3.66 -4.16
N VAL A 78 15.53 -2.46 -3.90
CA VAL A 78 16.01 -2.06 -2.57
C VAL A 78 14.87 -2.01 -1.55
N ASP A 79 13.68 -1.56 -1.96
CA ASP A 79 12.50 -1.56 -1.08
C ASP A 79 12.04 -2.99 -0.79
N GLN A 80 12.09 -3.87 -1.80
CA GLN A 80 11.78 -5.30 -1.62
C GLN A 80 12.74 -5.98 -0.63
N MET A 81 14.00 -5.56 -0.54
CA MET A 81 14.98 -6.12 0.40
C MET A 81 14.66 -5.81 1.86
N VAL A 82 13.82 -4.81 2.14
CA VAL A 82 13.47 -4.39 3.50
C VAL A 82 12.00 -4.64 3.87
N LEU A 83 11.16 -4.99 2.89
CA LEU A 83 9.76 -5.35 3.10
C LEU A 83 9.57 -6.87 3.06
N ASP A 84 8.95 -7.41 4.10
CA ASP A 84 8.78 -8.86 4.31
C ASP A 84 7.60 -9.46 3.53
N PHE A 85 7.16 -8.78 2.46
CA PHE A 85 6.07 -9.19 1.59
C PHE A 85 6.38 -8.80 0.14
N PRO A 86 5.80 -9.48 -0.87
CA PRO A 86 6.09 -9.18 -2.27
C PRO A 86 5.54 -7.80 -2.66
N ILE A 87 6.37 -6.94 -3.24
CA ILE A 87 5.98 -5.62 -3.75
C ILE A 87 6.21 -5.43 -5.24
N LEU A 88 6.99 -6.32 -5.88
CA LEU A 88 7.47 -6.10 -7.26
C LEU A 88 6.52 -6.63 -8.35
N ALA A 89 5.38 -7.21 -7.99
CA ALA A 89 4.39 -7.69 -8.95
C ALA A 89 3.79 -6.51 -9.74
N GLU A 90 3.86 -6.53 -11.07
CA GLU A 90 3.37 -5.42 -11.91
C GLU A 90 1.86 -5.23 -11.83
N TYR A 91 1.12 -6.32 -11.57
CA TYR A 91 -0.32 -6.32 -11.39
C TYR A 91 -0.75 -7.52 -10.54
N ALA A 92 -2.00 -7.51 -10.11
CA ALA A 92 -2.66 -8.63 -9.47
C ALA A 92 -4.07 -8.83 -10.03
N VAL A 93 -4.50 -10.09 -10.11
CA VAL A 93 -5.88 -10.47 -10.38
C VAL A 93 -6.38 -11.24 -9.17
N LEU A 94 -7.45 -10.76 -8.54
CA LEU A 94 -8.02 -11.37 -7.34
C LEU A 94 -9.54 -11.44 -7.44
N THR A 95 -10.11 -12.46 -6.82
CA THR A 95 -11.55 -12.58 -6.64
C THR A 95 -11.93 -12.10 -5.25
N TRP A 96 -12.87 -11.17 -5.14
CA TRP A 96 -13.38 -10.67 -3.87
C TRP A 96 -14.89 -10.50 -3.93
N GLY A 97 -15.64 -11.09 -2.99
CA GLY A 97 -17.10 -10.98 -2.94
C GLY A 97 -17.80 -11.38 -4.25
N GLY A 98 -17.29 -12.40 -4.96
CA GLY A 98 -17.83 -12.85 -6.25
C GLY A 98 -17.49 -11.97 -7.45
N ARG A 99 -16.63 -10.96 -7.29
CA ARG A 99 -16.14 -10.09 -8.37
C ARG A 99 -14.67 -10.36 -8.67
N THR A 100 -14.27 -10.22 -9.92
CA THR A 100 -12.85 -10.22 -10.31
C THR A 100 -12.33 -8.78 -10.32
N LEU A 101 -11.27 -8.53 -9.58
CA LEU A 101 -10.55 -7.26 -9.53
C LEU A 101 -9.24 -7.38 -10.27
N TYR A 102 -8.96 -6.40 -11.13
CA TYR A 102 -7.67 -6.21 -11.79
C TYR A 102 -6.99 -5.00 -11.15
N ALA A 103 -5.91 -5.25 -10.42
CA ALA A 103 -5.18 -4.24 -9.67
C ALA A 103 -3.83 -3.98 -10.33
N HIS A 104 -3.58 -2.74 -10.72
CA HIS A 104 -2.30 -2.26 -11.19
C HIS A 104 -2.16 -0.78 -10.80
N ARG A 105 -0.93 -0.29 -10.78
CA ARG A 105 -0.64 1.13 -10.60
C ARG A 105 -0.81 1.87 -11.94
N PRO A 106 -1.68 2.90 -12.05
CA PRO A 106 -1.72 3.74 -13.24
C PRO A 106 -0.61 4.82 -13.22
N ASP A 107 -0.07 5.16 -14.39
CA ASP A 107 1.08 6.07 -14.56
C ASP A 107 0.79 7.56 -14.26
N ALA A 108 -0.44 7.91 -13.85
CA ALA A 108 -0.90 9.29 -13.77
C ALA A 108 -1.22 9.72 -12.32
N GLY A 109 -0.28 10.46 -11.71
CA GLY A 109 -0.45 11.50 -10.69
C GLY A 109 -1.66 11.44 -9.74
N SER A 110 -1.97 10.28 -9.18
CA SER A 110 -3.12 10.09 -8.31
C SER A 110 -2.74 10.44 -6.87
N ARG A 111 -3.63 11.15 -6.17
CA ARG A 111 -3.56 11.29 -4.71
C ARG A 111 -3.78 9.92 -4.06
N ALA A 112 -3.26 9.72 -2.84
CA ALA A 112 -3.54 8.56 -2.02
C ALA A 112 -5.04 8.21 -2.06
N LEU A 113 -5.36 7.07 -2.66
CA LEU A 113 -6.73 6.57 -2.78
C LEU A 113 -6.96 5.57 -1.66
N CYS A 114 -7.98 5.79 -0.84
CA CYS A 114 -8.45 4.83 0.15
C CYS A 114 -9.88 4.43 -0.19
N ALA A 115 -10.09 3.16 -0.55
CA ALA A 115 -11.42 2.62 -0.85
C ALA A 115 -11.67 1.34 -0.04
N VAL A 116 -12.88 1.19 0.50
CA VAL A 116 -13.31 -0.02 1.21
C VAL A 116 -14.39 -0.69 0.37
N TYR A 117 -14.17 -1.95 0.03
CA TYR A 117 -15.11 -2.80 -0.68
C TYR A 117 -15.64 -3.88 0.26
N GLY A 118 -16.97 -4.03 0.29
CA GLY A 118 -17.69 -5.00 1.11
C GLY A 118 -18.95 -5.49 0.42
#